data_AF-A0A7J4PJW1-F1
#
_entry.id   AF-A0A7J4PJW1-F1
#
_cell.length_a   1.000
_cell.length_b   1.000
_cell.length_c   1.000
_cell.angle_alpha   90.00
_cell.angle_beta   90.00
_cell.angle_gamma   90.00
#
_symmetry.space_group_name_H-M   'P 1'
#
loop_
_entity.id
_entity.type
_entity.pdbx_description
1 polymer ?
#
loop_
_entity_poly.entity_id
_entity_poly.type
_entity_poly.pdbx_seq_one_letter_code
_entity_poly.pdbx_strand_id
1 'polypeptide(L)'
;MKKKKDSATKNQKYLAIFLAATMFLSVFVVLVNTNSKTDEEKNTPVPGEGTEEAQIIAFYQVPGKQVQHEFNSLADGLEMSPGGPVNALYVDLQKTEGTPFEMALGSMEMMNNFYGAEVTKRYSANYADGEGFELHQIPEQQIIMPWGAVEYSGYQLLARTNNTYDIWNVVGNPVILGSRQNVESVIDVMEGNATSAHEYDQLLNLASPEDSIYQEVFTNTGFEEVHFAQYYKDLRKLDDGSYSQTTIFQDPEPELTEKITTMQANCSERNVSYEVTSEGNITKLIITADFMSLNNETSLLLA
;
A
#
# COMPACT_ATOMS: atom_id res chain seq x y z
N MET A 1 -15.89 51.24 18.92
CA MET A 1 -15.97 49.92 19.59
C MET A 1 -15.72 48.84 18.55
N LYS A 2 -14.53 48.22 18.60
CA LYS A 2 -14.18 47.00 17.85
C LYS A 2 -14.89 45.81 18.51
N LYS A 3 -15.62 44.99 17.75
CA LYS A 3 -16.08 43.67 18.20
C LYS A 3 -15.67 42.61 17.17
N LYS A 4 -14.66 41.85 17.59
CA LYS A 4 -14.34 40.43 17.37
C LYS A 4 -14.63 39.78 16.01
N LYS A 5 -13.51 39.50 15.32
CA LYS A 5 -13.16 38.24 14.65
C LYS A 5 -13.75 37.02 15.37
N ASP A 6 -14.48 36.20 14.63
CA ASP A 6 -14.48 34.72 14.63
C ASP A 6 -15.82 34.23 14.10
N SER A 7 -15.88 34.02 12.78
CA SER A 7 -16.87 33.14 12.16
C SER A 7 -16.11 32.06 11.42
N ALA A 8 -15.95 30.91 12.06
CA ALA A 8 -15.72 29.56 11.51
C ALA A 8 -15.17 29.49 10.07
N THR A 9 -13.99 30.06 9.86
CA THR A 9 -13.17 29.88 8.66
C THR A 9 -11.99 29.01 9.11
N LYS A 10 -11.72 27.93 8.35
CA LYS A 10 -10.62 26.94 8.50
C LYS A 10 -10.97 25.51 8.97
N ASN A 11 -12.10 25.18 9.58
CA ASN A 11 -12.27 23.79 10.07
C ASN A 11 -12.80 22.76 9.05
N GLN A 12 -13.31 23.17 7.89
CA GLN A 12 -13.98 22.23 6.95
C GLN A 12 -13.30 22.12 5.57
N LYS A 13 -12.38 23.03 5.25
CA LYS A 13 -11.42 22.90 4.14
C LYS A 13 -10.06 22.36 4.58
N TYR A 14 -9.95 22.00 5.86
CA TYR A 14 -8.81 21.31 6.47
C TYR A 14 -9.21 19.87 6.86
N LEU A 15 -10.50 19.55 6.69
CA LEU A 15 -10.96 18.19 6.45
C LEU A 15 -10.42 17.70 5.10
N ALA A 16 -10.07 18.63 4.20
CA ALA A 16 -9.27 18.44 3.01
C ALA A 16 -8.27 17.32 3.26
N ILE A 17 -8.57 16.08 2.95
CA ILE A 17 -9.75 15.33 2.44
C ILE A 17 -9.13 14.12 1.74
N PHE A 18 -7.80 14.14 1.54
CA PHE A 18 -7.04 13.05 0.96
C PHE A 18 -5.85 12.58 1.82
N LEU A 19 -5.40 13.34 2.81
CA LEU A 19 -4.24 12.97 3.66
C LEU A 19 -4.49 11.73 4.55
N ALA A 20 -5.72 11.23 4.67
CA ALA A 20 -6.04 10.12 5.58
C ALA A 20 -7.06 9.11 5.04
N ALA A 21 -7.70 9.37 3.89
CA ALA A 21 -8.80 8.53 3.41
C ALA A 21 -8.33 7.24 2.72
N THR A 22 -7.06 7.13 2.29
CA THR A 22 -6.57 5.95 1.55
C THR A 22 -5.09 5.59 1.76
N MET A 23 -4.31 6.22 2.65
CA MET A 23 -2.89 5.83 2.82
C MET A 23 -2.69 4.32 3.07
N PHE A 24 -3.69 3.59 3.55
CA PHE A 24 -3.51 2.23 4.06
C PHE A 24 -4.76 1.35 3.96
N LEU A 25 -5.73 1.64 3.09
CA LEU A 25 -6.88 0.73 2.95
C LEU A 25 -6.31 -0.62 2.50
N SER A 26 -6.35 -1.50 3.47
CA SER A 26 -5.71 -2.78 3.51
C SER A 26 -6.70 -3.63 4.27
N VAL A 27 -6.66 -4.93 4.05
CA VAL A 27 -7.44 -5.86 4.85
C VAL A 27 -7.13 -5.65 6.35
N PHE A 28 -5.91 -5.23 6.69
CA PHE A 28 -5.55 -4.79 8.04
C PHE A 28 -6.32 -3.56 8.55
N VAL A 29 -6.71 -2.60 7.72
CA VAL A 29 -7.57 -1.48 8.16
C VAL A 29 -8.99 -1.94 8.48
N VAL A 30 -9.50 -3.01 7.85
CA VAL A 30 -10.78 -3.62 8.26
C VAL A 30 -10.68 -4.18 9.69
N LEU A 31 -9.52 -4.72 10.09
CA LEU A 31 -9.25 -5.09 11.50
C LEU A 31 -9.19 -3.88 12.45
N VAL A 32 -8.85 -2.69 11.95
CA VAL A 32 -8.73 -1.45 12.75
C VAL A 32 -10.06 -0.69 12.88
N ASN A 33 -10.92 -0.69 11.85
CA ASN A 33 -12.05 0.24 11.76
C ASN A 33 -13.35 -0.22 12.45
N THR A 34 -13.37 -1.35 13.14
CA THR A 34 -14.47 -1.73 14.03
C THR A 34 -14.26 -1.18 15.45
N ASN A 35 -14.35 0.15 15.62
CA ASN A 35 -14.82 0.79 16.86
C ASN A 35 -14.92 2.32 16.73
N SER A 36 -16.02 2.80 16.14
CA SER A 36 -16.49 4.18 16.37
C SER A 36 -17.81 4.17 17.14
N LYS A 37 -17.77 3.65 18.37
CA LYS A 37 -18.63 4.10 19.47
C LYS A 37 -17.75 4.19 20.71
N THR A 38 -17.72 5.39 21.28
CA THR A 38 -17.24 5.71 22.62
C THR A 38 -17.49 4.56 23.58
N ASP A 39 -16.41 3.90 24.00
CA ASP A 39 -16.07 3.62 25.39
C ASP A 39 -14.62 3.08 25.43
N GLU A 40 -13.88 3.49 26.45
CA GLU A 40 -12.50 3.05 26.70
C GLU A 40 -12.46 1.55 27.01
N GLU A 41 -12.31 0.70 25.98
CA GLU A 41 -11.79 -0.65 26.12
C GLU A 41 -10.96 -1.01 24.88
N LYS A 42 -9.66 -1.21 25.11
CA LYS A 42 -8.71 -1.72 24.10
C LYS A 42 -9.06 -3.17 23.76
N ASN A 43 -9.99 -3.38 22.84
CA ASN A 43 -10.18 -4.67 22.19
C ASN A 43 -9.61 -4.59 20.77
N THR A 44 -8.29 -4.71 20.67
CA THR A 44 -7.64 -5.14 19.42
C THR A 44 -8.15 -6.54 19.08
N PRO A 45 -8.46 -6.86 17.81
CA PRO A 45 -8.76 -8.23 17.42
C PRO A 45 -7.47 -9.03 17.52
N VAL A 46 -7.26 -9.69 18.66
CA VAL A 46 -6.19 -10.66 18.87
C VAL A 46 -6.70 -12.01 18.39
N PRO A 47 -6.01 -12.69 17.45
CA PRO A 47 -6.25 -14.11 17.22
C PRO A 47 -5.82 -14.86 18.48
N GLY A 48 -6.78 -15.20 19.33
CA GLY A 48 -6.58 -15.98 20.55
C GLY A 48 -6.72 -15.16 21.83
N GLU A 49 -7.95 -14.87 22.24
CA GLU A 49 -8.21 -14.64 23.67
C GLU A 49 -8.17 -15.99 24.40
N GLY A 50 -6.97 -16.35 24.81
CA GLY A 50 -6.69 -17.44 25.74
C GLY A 50 -5.34 -17.15 26.38
N THR A 51 -5.26 -17.23 27.70
CA THR A 51 -4.05 -17.03 28.51
C THR A 51 -2.95 -18.10 28.30
N GLU A 52 -2.89 -18.70 27.11
CA GLU A 52 -1.88 -19.66 26.67
C GLU A 52 -1.07 -19.01 25.55
N GLU A 53 0.26 -19.12 25.58
CA GLU A 53 1.13 -18.61 24.51
C GLU A 53 0.62 -19.09 23.15
N ALA A 54 0.33 -18.16 22.23
CA ALA A 54 -0.21 -18.47 20.93
C ALA A 54 0.70 -19.50 20.23
N GLN A 55 0.17 -20.67 19.91
CA GLN A 55 0.97 -21.75 19.33
C GLN A 55 1.44 -21.34 17.93
N ILE A 56 2.75 -21.29 17.72
CA ILE A 56 3.36 -21.01 16.42
C ILE A 56 3.57 -22.32 15.65
N ILE A 57 3.28 -22.29 14.35
CA ILE A 57 3.56 -23.37 13.40
C ILE A 57 4.43 -22.85 12.26
N ALA A 58 5.32 -23.70 11.77
CA ALA A 58 6.10 -23.42 10.57
C ALA A 58 5.29 -23.73 9.30
N PHE A 59 5.58 -23.04 8.19
CA PHE A 59 4.87 -23.19 6.92
C PHE A 59 4.91 -24.63 6.41
N TYR A 60 6.04 -25.34 6.54
CA TYR A 60 6.17 -26.74 6.10
C TYR A 60 5.21 -27.70 6.83
N GLN A 61 4.65 -27.30 7.98
CA GLN A 61 3.65 -28.09 8.71
C GLN A 61 2.24 -27.93 8.12
N VAL A 62 2.02 -26.90 7.31
CA VAL A 62 0.77 -26.72 6.56
C VAL A 62 0.80 -27.65 5.33
N PRO A 63 -0.15 -28.58 5.20
CA PRO A 63 -0.18 -29.51 4.08
C PRO A 63 -0.56 -28.80 2.77
N GLY A 64 -0.35 -29.48 1.63
CA GLY A 64 -0.73 -28.98 0.31
C GLY A 64 0.33 -28.12 -0.35
N LYS A 65 -0.07 -27.40 -1.40
CA LYS A 65 0.75 -26.42 -2.10
C LYS A 65 0.97 -25.18 -1.21
N GLN A 66 2.11 -24.54 -1.41
CA GLN A 66 2.44 -23.25 -0.83
C GLN A 66 2.74 -22.27 -1.95
N VAL A 67 2.47 -20.99 -1.69
CA VAL A 67 2.77 -19.91 -2.65
C VAL A 67 4.28 -19.85 -2.90
N GLN A 68 4.66 -19.72 -4.16
CA GLN A 68 6.05 -19.53 -4.59
C GLN A 68 6.04 -18.50 -5.73
N HIS A 69 6.38 -17.26 -5.42
CA HIS A 69 6.45 -16.16 -6.38
C HIS A 69 7.58 -15.20 -5.99
N GLU A 70 8.17 -14.50 -6.97
CA GLU A 70 9.08 -13.39 -6.65
C GLU A 70 8.29 -12.27 -5.94
N PHE A 71 8.93 -11.59 -4.98
CA PHE A 71 8.25 -10.56 -4.19
C PHE A 71 9.24 -9.50 -3.68
N ASN A 72 9.64 -8.64 -4.60
CA ASN A 72 10.63 -7.58 -4.43
C ASN A 72 10.14 -6.23 -4.97
N SER A 73 9.00 -6.20 -5.65
CA SER A 73 8.50 -4.98 -6.29
C SER A 73 6.97 -4.91 -6.34
N LEU A 74 6.46 -3.74 -6.74
CA LEU A 74 5.04 -3.56 -7.07
C LEU A 74 4.62 -4.41 -8.27
N ALA A 75 5.50 -4.55 -9.28
CA ALA A 75 5.23 -5.35 -10.46
C ALA A 75 5.00 -6.82 -10.10
N ASP A 76 5.84 -7.39 -9.23
CA ASP A 76 5.70 -8.78 -8.77
C ASP A 76 4.35 -9.00 -8.05
N GLY A 77 3.86 -8.00 -7.31
CA GLY A 77 2.54 -8.06 -6.68
C GLY A 77 1.38 -7.94 -7.68
N LEU A 78 1.53 -7.11 -8.72
CA LEU A 78 0.56 -6.96 -9.81
C LEU A 78 0.46 -8.23 -10.67
N GLU A 79 1.56 -8.95 -10.87
CA GLU A 79 1.58 -10.26 -11.54
C GLU A 79 0.71 -11.31 -10.80
N MET A 80 0.55 -11.17 -9.49
CA MET A 80 -0.35 -12.01 -8.69
C MET A 80 -1.78 -11.44 -8.57
N SER A 81 -2.01 -10.20 -8.99
CA SER A 81 -3.27 -9.50 -8.76
C SER A 81 -4.32 -9.88 -9.80
N PRO A 82 -5.50 -10.39 -9.40
CA PRO A 82 -6.58 -10.70 -10.34
C PRO A 82 -7.18 -9.44 -10.94
N GLY A 83 -7.35 -9.41 -12.27
CA GLY A 83 -7.93 -8.26 -12.97
C GLY A 83 -7.11 -7.00 -12.74
N GLY A 84 -7.77 -5.83 -12.70
CA GLY A 84 -7.07 -4.55 -12.54
C GLY A 84 -7.43 -3.82 -11.25
N PRO A 85 -6.56 -3.80 -10.22
CA PRO A 85 -6.82 -3.02 -9.01
C PRO A 85 -6.85 -1.52 -9.32
N VAL A 86 -7.72 -0.78 -8.61
CA VAL A 86 -7.78 0.69 -8.71
C VAL A 86 -6.56 1.33 -8.10
N ASN A 87 -5.99 0.71 -7.06
CA ASN A 87 -4.70 1.08 -6.53
C ASN A 87 -3.93 -0.15 -6.05
N ALA A 88 -2.62 -0.08 -6.16
CA ALA A 88 -1.74 -1.06 -5.56
C ALA A 88 -0.52 -0.38 -4.96
N LEU A 89 -0.03 -0.96 -3.86
CA LEU A 89 1.07 -0.43 -3.08
C LEU A 89 2.05 -1.55 -2.76
N TYR A 90 3.36 -1.26 -2.85
CA TYR A 90 4.42 -2.12 -2.34
C TYR A 90 5.34 -1.32 -1.41
N VAL A 91 5.75 -1.94 -0.30
CA VAL A 91 6.69 -1.37 0.67
C VAL A 91 7.69 -2.43 1.13
N ASP A 92 8.97 -2.07 1.11
CA ASP A 92 10.04 -2.81 1.76
C ASP A 92 10.23 -2.24 3.18
N LEU A 93 9.70 -2.95 4.18
CA LEU A 93 9.64 -2.47 5.56
C LEU A 93 11.04 -2.41 6.19
N GLN A 94 11.95 -3.30 5.78
CA GLN A 94 13.34 -3.29 6.27
C GLN A 94 14.07 -2.03 5.79
N LYS A 95 13.80 -1.58 4.56
CA LYS A 95 14.36 -0.32 4.05
C LYS A 95 13.74 0.94 4.68
N THR A 96 12.65 0.80 5.42
CA THR A 96 12.02 1.94 6.13
C THR A 96 12.65 2.21 7.49
N GLU A 97 13.35 1.25 8.10
CA GLU A 97 13.94 1.37 9.43
C GLU A 97 14.89 2.57 9.54
N GLY A 98 14.71 3.39 10.58
CA GLY A 98 15.50 4.60 10.81
C GLY A 98 15.26 5.71 9.80
N THR A 99 14.26 5.58 8.93
CA THR A 99 13.81 6.64 8.02
C THR A 99 12.54 7.31 8.57
N PRO A 100 12.23 8.55 8.16
CA PRO A 100 10.94 9.15 8.46
C PRO A 100 9.71 8.33 8.01
N PHE A 101 9.89 7.41 7.05
CA PHE A 101 8.84 6.51 6.57
C PHE A 101 8.43 5.46 7.62
N GLU A 102 9.33 5.07 8.51
CA GLU A 102 9.01 4.15 9.63
C GLU A 102 7.83 4.70 10.46
N MET A 103 7.84 6.01 10.75
CA MET A 103 6.78 6.66 11.51
C MET A 103 5.47 6.79 10.72
N ALA A 104 5.57 6.95 9.40
CA ALA A 104 4.41 7.13 8.51
C ALA A 104 3.62 5.82 8.32
N LEU A 105 4.31 4.67 8.32
CA LEU A 105 3.70 3.35 8.16
C LEU A 105 3.03 2.84 9.45
N GLY A 106 3.31 3.47 10.59
CA GLY A 106 2.76 3.09 11.89
C GLY A 106 3.45 1.87 12.51
N SER A 107 2.89 1.37 13.62
CA SER A 107 3.49 0.25 14.36
C SER A 107 3.29 -1.09 13.63
N MET A 108 4.40 -1.76 13.31
CA MET A 108 4.40 -3.14 12.78
C MET A 108 3.96 -4.17 13.82
N GLU A 109 3.84 -3.77 15.10
CA GLU A 109 3.43 -4.63 16.22
C GLU A 109 2.09 -5.33 15.93
N MET A 110 1.17 -4.69 15.22
CA MET A 110 -0.10 -5.31 14.87
C MET A 110 0.08 -6.50 13.92
N MET A 111 0.92 -6.38 12.89
CA MET A 111 1.22 -7.50 11.98
C MET A 111 2.00 -8.60 12.70
N ASN A 112 2.96 -8.20 13.54
CA ASN A 112 3.71 -9.14 14.37
C ASN A 112 2.78 -9.90 15.33
N ASN A 113 1.77 -9.25 15.92
CA ASN A 113 0.78 -9.90 16.76
C ASN A 113 -0.19 -10.77 15.95
N PHE A 114 -0.50 -10.39 14.72
CA PHE A 114 -1.38 -11.17 13.83
C PHE A 114 -0.74 -12.47 13.37
N TYR A 115 0.55 -12.43 13.03
CA TYR A 115 1.29 -13.60 12.55
C TYR A 115 2.13 -14.29 13.62
N GLY A 116 2.48 -13.64 14.73
CA GLY A 116 3.52 -14.11 15.65
C GLY A 116 4.91 -14.13 15.03
N ALA A 117 5.12 -13.38 13.94
CA ALA A 117 6.35 -13.34 13.16
C ALA A 117 6.49 -11.97 12.47
N GLU A 118 7.72 -11.60 12.15
CA GLU A 118 8.03 -10.34 11.49
C GLU A 118 7.66 -10.36 10.00
N VAL A 119 6.94 -9.33 9.55
CA VAL A 119 6.71 -9.05 8.13
C VAL A 119 7.76 -8.07 7.64
N THR A 120 8.49 -8.41 6.57
CA THR A 120 9.58 -7.56 6.06
C THR A 120 9.24 -6.82 4.77
N LYS A 121 8.23 -7.29 4.02
CA LYS A 121 7.72 -6.63 2.83
C LYS A 121 6.22 -6.80 2.75
N ARG A 122 5.56 -5.82 2.16
CA ARG A 122 4.11 -5.78 2.05
C ARG A 122 3.69 -5.29 0.68
N TYR A 123 2.63 -5.89 0.17
CA TYR A 123 1.88 -5.40 -0.96
C TYR A 123 0.40 -5.38 -0.61
N SER A 124 -0.32 -4.38 -1.09
CA SER A 124 -1.78 -4.31 -0.97
C SER A 124 -2.38 -3.85 -2.29
N ALA A 125 -3.41 -4.54 -2.74
CA ALA A 125 -4.21 -4.15 -3.90
C ALA A 125 -5.66 -3.95 -3.45
N ASN A 126 -6.29 -2.85 -3.91
CA ASN A 126 -7.72 -2.63 -3.71
C ASN A 126 -8.44 -2.40 -5.04
N TYR A 127 -9.70 -2.80 -5.05
CA TYR A 127 -10.59 -2.75 -6.19
C TYR A 127 -11.68 -1.71 -5.98
N ALA A 128 -12.41 -1.39 -7.06
CA ALA A 128 -13.44 -0.36 -7.05
C ALA A 128 -14.61 -0.66 -6.10
N ASP A 129 -14.84 -1.92 -5.76
CA ASP A 129 -15.84 -2.37 -4.79
C ASP A 129 -15.41 -2.21 -3.34
N GLY A 130 -14.17 -1.76 -3.09
CA GLY A 130 -13.59 -1.60 -1.76
C GLY A 130 -12.98 -2.87 -1.19
N GLU A 131 -13.05 -3.99 -1.90
CA GLU A 131 -12.38 -5.23 -1.54
C GLU A 131 -10.90 -5.17 -1.93
N GLY A 132 -10.10 -6.05 -1.32
CA GLY A 132 -8.68 -6.10 -1.58
C GLY A 132 -8.01 -7.33 -1.01
N PHE A 133 -6.73 -7.47 -1.31
CA PHE A 133 -5.87 -8.48 -0.73
C PHE A 133 -4.49 -7.90 -0.44
N GLU A 134 -3.73 -8.63 0.37
CA GLU A 134 -2.37 -8.28 0.73
C GLU A 134 -1.43 -9.46 0.50
N LEU A 135 -0.17 -9.13 0.22
CA LEU A 135 0.93 -10.08 0.20
C LEU A 135 1.94 -9.69 1.27
N HIS A 136 2.41 -10.67 2.03
CA HIS A 136 3.36 -10.46 3.13
C HIS A 136 4.57 -11.38 3.02
N GLN A 137 5.76 -10.79 3.06
CA GLN A 137 7.00 -11.53 3.22
C GLN A 137 7.23 -11.83 4.70
N ILE A 138 7.25 -13.10 5.08
CA ILE A 138 7.62 -13.55 6.44
C ILE A 138 8.88 -14.42 6.33
N PRO A 139 10.08 -13.88 6.59
CA PRO A 139 11.33 -14.61 6.40
C PRO A 139 11.44 -15.88 7.24
N GLU A 140 10.89 -15.86 8.46
CA GLU A 140 10.92 -17.00 9.38
C GLU A 140 10.02 -18.17 8.94
N GLN A 141 9.14 -17.94 7.96
CA GLN A 141 8.20 -18.93 7.44
C GLN A 141 7.41 -19.63 8.54
N GLN A 142 6.90 -18.85 9.50
CA GLN A 142 6.10 -19.33 10.61
C GLN A 142 4.94 -18.37 10.89
N ILE A 143 3.85 -18.92 11.41
CA ILE A 143 2.66 -18.15 11.81
C ILE A 143 2.02 -18.73 13.07
N ILE A 144 1.27 -17.90 13.79
CA ILE A 144 0.30 -18.35 14.80
C ILE A 144 -0.67 -19.33 14.14
N MET A 145 -0.94 -20.42 14.86
CA MET A 145 -1.83 -21.49 14.44
C MET A 145 -3.20 -20.93 14.03
N PRO A 146 -3.72 -21.28 12.84
CA PRO A 146 -5.02 -20.80 12.39
C PRO A 146 -6.15 -21.50 13.12
N TRP A 147 -7.35 -20.90 13.07
CA TRP A 147 -8.56 -21.45 13.70
C TRP A 147 -9.14 -22.65 12.94
N GLY A 148 -8.80 -22.77 11.66
CA GLY A 148 -9.27 -23.81 10.77
C GLY A 148 -8.62 -23.69 9.40
N ALA A 149 -8.84 -24.69 8.56
CA ALA A 149 -8.33 -24.72 7.19
C ALA A 149 -9.39 -25.29 6.24
N VAL A 150 -9.39 -24.78 5.00
CA VAL A 150 -10.18 -25.30 3.89
C VAL A 150 -9.28 -25.41 2.67
N GLU A 151 -9.41 -26.49 1.90
CA GLU A 151 -8.65 -26.67 0.68
C GLU A 151 -9.26 -25.90 -0.50
N TYR A 152 -8.42 -25.29 -1.33
CA TYR A 152 -8.77 -24.76 -2.64
C TYR A 152 -7.61 -24.94 -3.62
N SER A 153 -7.84 -25.59 -4.77
CA SER A 153 -6.83 -25.85 -5.81
C SER A 153 -5.51 -26.47 -5.27
N GLY A 154 -5.61 -27.28 -4.21
CA GLY A 154 -4.48 -27.90 -3.52
C GLY A 154 -3.75 -27.01 -2.51
N TYR A 155 -4.12 -25.74 -2.35
CA TYR A 155 -3.67 -24.85 -1.27
C TYR A 155 -4.57 -24.97 -0.04
N GLN A 156 -4.03 -24.65 1.14
CA GLN A 156 -4.81 -24.55 2.37
C GLN A 156 -5.09 -23.08 2.70
N LEU A 157 -6.36 -22.69 2.62
CA LEU A 157 -6.84 -21.40 3.10
C LEU A 157 -7.05 -21.51 4.61
N LEU A 158 -6.31 -20.69 5.35
CA LEU A 158 -6.22 -20.73 6.80
C LEU A 158 -7.05 -19.62 7.43
N ALA A 159 -8.05 -19.97 8.23
CA ALA A 159 -8.94 -19.01 8.88
C ALA A 159 -8.23 -18.27 10.03
N ARG A 160 -8.35 -16.92 10.08
CA ARG A 160 -7.59 -16.08 11.03
C ARG A 160 -8.38 -15.49 12.18
N THR A 161 -9.71 -15.52 12.11
CA THR A 161 -10.57 -14.74 13.01
C THR A 161 -11.69 -15.55 13.66
N ASN A 162 -11.52 -16.85 13.91
CA ASN A 162 -12.57 -17.73 14.46
C ASN A 162 -13.96 -17.52 13.82
N ASN A 163 -14.00 -17.25 12.51
CA ASN A 163 -15.20 -16.92 11.72
C ASN A 163 -15.93 -15.60 12.09
N THR A 164 -15.32 -14.71 12.88
CA THR A 164 -15.86 -13.37 13.16
C THR A 164 -15.78 -12.46 11.93
N TYR A 165 -14.73 -12.61 11.12
CA TYR A 165 -14.51 -11.87 9.88
C TYR A 165 -14.09 -12.82 8.77
N ASP A 166 -14.40 -12.50 7.51
CA ASP A 166 -13.92 -13.29 6.38
C ASP A 166 -12.46 -12.97 6.08
N ILE A 167 -11.54 -13.48 6.90
CA ILE A 167 -10.10 -13.23 6.75
C ILE A 167 -9.37 -14.57 6.74
N TRP A 168 -8.72 -14.81 5.61
CA TRP A 168 -8.02 -16.04 5.29
C TRP A 168 -6.63 -15.72 4.81
N ASN A 169 -5.68 -16.61 5.09
CA ASN A 169 -4.37 -16.55 4.47
C ASN A 169 -3.98 -17.88 3.84
N VAL A 170 -3.07 -17.83 2.87
CA VAL A 170 -2.38 -19.00 2.33
C VAL A 170 -0.89 -18.80 2.56
N VAL A 171 -0.23 -19.80 3.12
CA VAL A 171 1.20 -19.72 3.44
C VAL A 171 2.07 -19.94 2.21
N GLY A 172 3.28 -19.37 2.27
CA GLY A 172 4.28 -19.50 1.23
C GLY A 172 5.14 -18.24 1.16
N ASN A 173 5.72 -18.02 0.00
CA ASN A 173 6.57 -16.88 -0.28
C ASN A 173 6.07 -16.16 -1.53
N PRO A 174 5.29 -15.06 -1.41
CA PRO A 174 4.79 -14.45 -0.17
C PRO A 174 3.56 -15.16 0.43
N VAL A 175 3.14 -14.76 1.63
CA VAL A 175 1.82 -15.12 2.20
C VAL A 175 0.74 -14.27 1.54
N ILE A 176 -0.34 -14.89 1.08
CA ILE A 176 -1.53 -14.17 0.58
C ILE A 176 -2.51 -13.99 1.74
N LEU A 177 -3.08 -12.80 1.92
CA LEU A 177 -4.08 -12.48 2.94
C LEU A 177 -5.27 -11.73 2.31
N GLY A 178 -6.50 -12.13 2.64
CA GLY A 178 -7.69 -11.41 2.19
C GLY A 178 -9.00 -12.10 2.58
N SER A 179 -10.10 -11.65 1.98
CA SER A 179 -11.35 -12.42 1.97
C SER A 179 -11.13 -13.76 1.28
N ARG A 180 -11.99 -14.73 1.57
CA ARG A 180 -11.87 -16.06 0.95
C ARG A 180 -11.87 -15.95 -0.58
N GLN A 181 -12.80 -15.16 -1.12
CA GLN A 181 -12.95 -14.95 -2.56
C GLN A 181 -11.70 -14.30 -3.17
N ASN A 182 -11.11 -13.30 -2.51
CA ASN A 182 -9.93 -12.61 -3.04
C ASN A 182 -8.70 -13.53 -3.03
N VAL A 183 -8.53 -14.33 -1.98
CA VAL A 183 -7.46 -15.33 -1.91
C VAL A 183 -7.61 -16.39 -3.01
N GLU A 184 -8.84 -16.89 -3.22
CA GLU A 184 -9.14 -17.84 -4.32
C GLU A 184 -8.83 -17.21 -5.69
N SER A 185 -9.16 -15.92 -5.88
CA SER A 185 -8.91 -15.20 -7.14
C SER A 185 -7.42 -15.00 -7.43
N VAL A 186 -6.60 -14.73 -6.41
CA VAL A 186 -5.13 -14.66 -6.54
C VAL A 186 -4.56 -16.05 -6.91
N ILE A 187 -5.05 -17.12 -6.28
CA ILE A 187 -4.66 -18.49 -6.64
C ILE A 187 -5.01 -18.79 -8.10
N ASP A 188 -6.19 -18.38 -8.57
CA ASP A 188 -6.60 -18.59 -9.96
C ASP A 188 -5.66 -17.88 -10.94
N VAL A 189 -5.14 -16.69 -10.62
CA VAL A 189 -4.11 -16.03 -11.44
C VAL A 189 -2.82 -16.86 -11.46
N MET A 190 -2.32 -17.27 -10.29
CA MET A 190 -1.09 -18.04 -10.19
C MET A 190 -1.14 -19.39 -10.91
N GLU A 191 -2.30 -20.05 -10.91
CA GLU A 191 -2.50 -21.32 -11.60
C GLU A 191 -2.84 -21.16 -13.10
N GLY A 192 -2.92 -19.92 -13.60
CA GLY A 192 -3.20 -19.60 -15.00
C GLY A 192 -4.68 -19.76 -15.40
N ASN A 193 -5.59 -19.79 -14.42
CA ASN A 193 -7.04 -19.84 -14.62
C ASN A 193 -7.66 -18.43 -14.78
N ALA A 194 -6.95 -17.38 -14.35
CA ALA A 194 -7.35 -15.98 -14.49
C ALA A 194 -6.18 -15.11 -14.98
N THR A 195 -6.51 -13.91 -15.46
CA THR A 195 -5.52 -12.95 -15.95
C THR A 195 -5.05 -12.04 -14.80
N SER A 196 -3.74 -11.80 -14.75
CA SER A 196 -3.09 -10.83 -13.88
C SER A 196 -3.34 -9.38 -14.32
N ALA A 197 -3.00 -8.43 -13.44
CA ALA A 197 -3.05 -7.00 -13.74
C ALA A 197 -1.95 -6.61 -14.74
N HIS A 198 -2.33 -5.85 -15.77
CA HIS A 198 -1.43 -5.38 -16.83
C HIS A 198 -1.69 -3.92 -17.25
N GLU A 199 -2.70 -3.28 -16.68
CA GLU A 199 -3.09 -1.91 -17.01
C GLU A 199 -2.03 -0.87 -16.64
N TYR A 200 -1.07 -1.21 -15.79
CA TYR A 200 0.03 -0.33 -15.38
C TYR A 200 1.34 -0.58 -16.13
N ASP A 201 1.39 -1.54 -17.06
CA ASP A 201 2.62 -1.94 -17.76
C ASP A 201 3.31 -0.77 -18.45
N GLN A 202 2.54 0.16 -19.05
CA GLN A 202 3.11 1.35 -19.69
C GLN A 202 3.89 2.21 -18.69
N LEU A 203 3.33 2.42 -17.49
CA LEU A 203 3.96 3.23 -16.44
C LEU A 203 5.15 2.50 -15.82
N LEU A 204 5.00 1.20 -15.52
CA LEU A 204 6.04 0.38 -14.92
C LEU A 204 7.26 0.22 -15.82
N ASN A 205 7.07 0.10 -17.13
CA ASN A 205 8.18 0.04 -18.11
C ASN A 205 9.00 1.34 -18.17
N LEU A 206 8.42 2.46 -17.74
CA LEU A 206 9.10 3.76 -17.64
C LEU A 206 9.63 4.04 -16.23
N ALA A 207 9.19 3.26 -15.25
CA ALA A 207 9.74 3.26 -13.90
C ALA A 207 11.13 2.61 -13.90
N SER A 208 11.98 3.03 -12.98
CA SER A 208 13.29 2.38 -12.75
C SER A 208 13.47 2.21 -11.24
N PRO A 209 12.63 1.38 -10.60
CA PRO A 209 12.43 1.39 -9.15
C PRO A 209 13.49 0.58 -8.39
N GLU A 210 14.70 0.53 -8.93
CA GLU A 210 15.82 -0.08 -8.22
C GLU A 210 16.01 0.64 -6.89
N ASP A 211 16.06 -0.16 -5.82
CA ASP A 211 16.18 0.28 -4.43
C ASP A 211 15.05 1.15 -3.88
N SER A 212 13.87 1.13 -4.52
CA SER A 212 12.68 1.78 -3.97
C SER A 212 12.26 1.17 -2.63
N ILE A 213 12.00 2.04 -1.66
CA ILE A 213 11.45 1.75 -0.34
C ILE A 213 9.93 1.55 -0.44
N TYR A 214 9.32 2.34 -1.32
CA TYR A 214 7.88 2.46 -1.50
C TYR A 214 7.59 2.60 -2.99
N GLN A 215 6.53 1.95 -3.44
CA GLN A 215 6.02 2.02 -4.81
C GLN A 215 4.48 2.00 -4.79
N GLU A 216 3.86 2.75 -5.68
CA GLU A 216 2.41 2.89 -5.76
C GLU A 216 1.95 3.06 -7.21
N VAL A 217 0.80 2.46 -7.53
CA VAL A 217 0.02 2.79 -8.72
C VAL A 217 -1.41 3.12 -8.34
N PHE A 218 -2.05 3.93 -9.19
CA PHE A 218 -3.43 4.32 -9.01
C PHE A 218 -4.07 4.62 -10.36
N THR A 219 -5.35 4.26 -10.49
CA THR A 219 -6.23 4.61 -11.60
C THR A 219 -7.33 5.55 -11.13
N ASN A 220 -7.52 6.66 -11.84
CA ASN A 220 -8.65 7.55 -11.60
C ASN A 220 -9.95 6.92 -12.08
N THR A 221 -10.85 6.60 -11.15
CA THR A 221 -12.17 6.03 -11.43
C THR A 221 -13.27 7.09 -11.57
N GLY A 222 -12.91 8.33 -11.89
CA GLY A 222 -13.85 9.45 -12.09
C GLY A 222 -13.96 10.41 -10.91
N PHE A 223 -12.91 10.51 -10.07
CA PHE A 223 -12.82 11.53 -9.04
C PHE A 223 -12.41 12.87 -9.66
N GLU A 224 -13.28 13.88 -9.57
CA GLU A 224 -13.08 15.20 -10.21
C GLU A 224 -11.84 15.96 -9.72
N GLU A 225 -11.33 15.63 -8.53
CA GLU A 225 -10.13 16.24 -7.95
C GLU A 225 -8.82 15.62 -8.46
N VAL A 226 -8.91 14.61 -9.34
CA VAL A 226 -7.74 13.90 -9.88
C VAL A 226 -7.53 14.27 -11.35
N HIS A 227 -6.45 15.00 -11.62
CA HIS A 227 -6.13 15.60 -12.91
C HIS A 227 -5.24 14.72 -13.82
N PHE A 228 -5.41 13.41 -13.75
CA PHE A 228 -4.69 12.41 -14.56
C PHE A 228 -5.52 11.12 -14.66
N ALA A 229 -5.23 10.27 -15.64
CA ALA A 229 -5.91 8.97 -15.79
C ALA A 229 -5.31 7.91 -14.87
N GLN A 230 -3.99 7.79 -14.83
CA GLN A 230 -3.26 6.89 -13.96
C GLN A 230 -1.97 7.53 -13.48
N TYR A 231 -1.42 7.05 -12.38
CA TYR A 231 -0.05 7.37 -12.01
C TYR A 231 0.70 6.18 -11.44
N TYR A 232 2.02 6.28 -11.54
CA TYR A 232 2.99 5.50 -10.80
C TYR A 232 3.81 6.45 -9.91
N LYS A 233 4.16 6.02 -8.71
CA LYS A 233 5.04 6.76 -7.79
C LYS A 233 5.99 5.81 -7.09
N ASP A 234 7.26 6.17 -7.02
CA ASP A 234 8.24 5.49 -6.16
C ASP A 234 8.97 6.48 -5.26
N LEU A 235 9.55 5.93 -4.20
CA LEU A 235 10.44 6.67 -3.31
C LEU A 235 11.66 5.81 -2.99
N ARG A 236 12.84 6.42 -3.06
CA ARG A 236 14.10 5.82 -2.61
C ARG A 236 14.93 6.81 -1.80
N LYS A 237 15.75 6.26 -0.90
CA LYS A 237 16.76 7.02 -0.15
C LYS A 237 18.07 6.99 -0.93
N LEU A 238 18.76 8.13 -1.00
CA LEU A 238 20.03 8.29 -1.67
C LEU A 238 21.20 8.19 -0.67
N ASP A 239 22.41 7.93 -1.18
CA ASP A 239 23.62 7.75 -0.38
C ASP A 239 24.01 8.98 0.45
N ASP A 240 23.63 10.17 -0.01
CA ASP A 240 23.86 11.45 0.68
C ASP A 240 22.83 11.73 1.79
N GLY A 241 21.88 10.82 2.01
CA GLY A 241 20.81 10.92 3.00
C GLY A 241 19.57 11.69 2.52
N SER A 242 19.59 12.23 1.30
CA SER A 242 18.39 12.79 0.66
C SER A 242 17.49 11.69 0.09
N TYR A 243 16.37 12.10 -0.49
CA TYR A 243 15.36 11.20 -1.05
C TYR A 243 15.04 11.62 -2.48
N SER A 244 14.80 10.62 -3.33
CA SER A 244 14.35 10.78 -4.71
C SER A 244 12.96 10.17 -4.83
N GLN A 245 12.00 10.95 -5.31
CA GLN A 245 10.67 10.47 -5.71
C GLN A 245 10.53 10.52 -7.22
N THR A 246 10.22 9.40 -7.84
CA THR A 246 9.76 9.36 -9.23
C THR A 246 8.24 9.39 -9.23
N THR A 247 7.63 10.19 -10.10
CA THR A 247 6.19 10.11 -10.38
C THR A 247 5.97 10.14 -11.88
N ILE A 248 5.13 9.26 -12.39
CA ILE A 248 4.82 9.13 -13.81
C ILE A 248 3.32 9.23 -13.95
N PHE A 249 2.85 10.29 -14.60
CA PHE A 249 1.43 10.51 -14.89
C PHE A 249 1.12 10.07 -16.31
N GLN A 250 0.00 9.38 -16.46
CA GLN A 250 -0.63 9.12 -17.75
C GLN A 250 -1.83 10.04 -17.95
N ASP A 251 -1.88 10.64 -19.15
CA ASP A 251 -2.89 11.61 -19.57
C ASP A 251 -3.10 12.74 -18.54
N PRO A 252 -2.04 13.45 -18.10
CA PRO A 252 -2.19 14.56 -17.17
C PRO A 252 -2.94 15.72 -17.84
N GLU A 253 -3.86 16.33 -17.10
CA GLU A 253 -4.57 17.51 -17.59
C GLU A 253 -3.63 18.73 -17.74
N PRO A 254 -3.97 19.70 -18.61
CA PRO A 254 -3.16 20.90 -18.81
C PRO A 254 -2.86 21.66 -17.50
N GLU A 255 -3.81 21.72 -16.57
CA GLU A 255 -3.66 22.39 -15.28
C GLU A 255 -2.54 21.76 -14.44
N LEU A 256 -2.49 20.42 -14.36
CA LEU A 256 -1.42 19.71 -13.66
C LEU A 256 -0.06 19.95 -14.34
N THR A 257 -0.02 19.97 -15.67
CA THR A 257 1.21 20.21 -16.43
C THR A 257 1.75 21.63 -16.22
N GLU A 258 0.86 22.65 -16.18
CA GLU A 258 1.22 24.04 -15.88
C GLU A 258 1.75 24.18 -14.43
N LYS A 259 1.12 23.47 -13.49
CA LYS A 259 1.54 23.41 -12.10
C LYS A 259 2.93 22.81 -11.94
N ILE A 260 3.21 21.66 -12.58
CA ILE A 260 4.55 21.03 -12.58
C ILE A 260 5.59 22.01 -13.11
N THR A 261 5.31 22.67 -14.23
CA THR A 261 6.23 23.65 -14.86
C THR A 261 6.52 24.82 -13.91
N THR A 262 5.48 25.34 -13.25
CA THR A 262 5.61 26.44 -12.28
C THR A 262 6.43 26.03 -11.06
N MET A 263 6.20 24.83 -10.54
CA MET A 263 6.96 24.29 -9.40
C MET A 263 8.42 24.08 -9.78
N GLN A 264 8.71 23.50 -10.96
CA GLN A 264 10.07 23.34 -11.48
C GLN A 264 10.79 24.68 -11.61
N ALA A 265 10.15 25.73 -12.14
CA ALA A 265 10.78 27.04 -12.32
C ALA A 265 11.24 27.69 -10.99
N ASN A 266 10.53 27.42 -9.90
CA ASN A 266 10.80 28.01 -8.58
C ASN A 266 11.43 27.00 -7.61
N CYS A 267 11.96 25.86 -8.08
CA CYS A 267 12.40 24.74 -7.23
C CYS A 267 13.53 25.13 -6.25
N SER A 268 14.45 25.98 -6.70
CA SER A 268 15.59 26.46 -5.90
C SER A 268 15.18 27.21 -4.64
N GLU A 269 14.01 27.86 -4.63
CA GLU A 269 13.49 28.57 -3.45
C GLU A 269 13.03 27.61 -2.35
N ARG A 270 12.74 26.35 -2.70
CA ARG A 270 12.26 25.30 -1.80
C ARG A 270 13.32 24.24 -1.49
N ASN A 271 14.57 24.45 -1.92
CA ASN A 271 15.68 23.49 -1.78
C ASN A 271 15.36 22.10 -2.39
N VAL A 272 14.62 22.08 -3.49
CA VAL A 272 14.28 20.85 -4.22
C VAL A 272 14.85 20.90 -5.63
N SER A 273 15.20 19.74 -6.17
CA SER A 273 15.63 19.58 -7.57
C SER A 273 14.56 18.84 -8.36
N TYR A 274 14.44 19.18 -9.64
CA TYR A 274 13.41 18.68 -10.54
C TYR A 274 14.02 18.24 -11.86
N GLU A 275 13.66 17.04 -12.29
CA GLU A 275 13.82 16.59 -13.68
C GLU A 275 12.44 16.24 -14.22
N VAL A 276 12.03 16.87 -15.32
CA VAL A 276 10.71 16.67 -15.93
C VAL A 276 10.91 16.28 -17.39
N THR A 277 10.29 15.18 -17.79
CA THR A 277 10.26 14.70 -19.17
C THR A 277 8.82 14.40 -19.56
N SER A 278 8.36 15.02 -20.64
CA SER A 278 7.02 14.80 -21.19
C SER A 278 7.14 14.27 -22.61
N GLU A 279 6.52 13.12 -22.88
CA GLU A 279 6.47 12.49 -24.20
C GLU A 279 5.10 11.86 -24.43
N GLY A 280 4.41 12.31 -25.49
CA GLY A 280 3.07 11.82 -25.81
C GLY A 280 2.08 12.10 -24.68
N ASN A 281 1.44 11.04 -24.17
CA ASN A 281 0.50 11.11 -23.06
C ASN A 281 1.15 10.91 -21.69
N ILE A 282 2.49 10.84 -21.61
CA ILE A 282 3.21 10.61 -20.35
C ILE A 282 3.95 11.87 -19.91
N THR A 283 3.84 12.19 -18.62
CA THR A 283 4.74 13.13 -17.95
C THR A 283 5.40 12.43 -16.77
N LYS A 284 6.73 12.29 -16.83
CA LYS A 284 7.57 11.77 -15.75
C LYS A 284 8.28 12.91 -15.06
N LEU A 285 8.26 12.90 -13.73
CA LEU A 285 8.98 13.81 -12.87
C LEU A 285 9.85 13.04 -11.88
N ILE A 286 11.03 13.57 -11.61
CA ILE A 286 11.93 13.10 -10.55
C ILE A 286 12.21 14.31 -9.66
N ILE A 287 11.83 14.21 -8.39
CA ILE A 287 12.11 15.23 -7.38
C ILE A 287 13.13 14.67 -6.40
N THR A 288 14.22 15.39 -6.19
CA THR A 288 15.22 15.04 -5.16
C THR A 288 15.36 16.17 -4.13
N ALA A 289 15.23 15.82 -2.85
CA ALA A 289 15.32 16.74 -1.72
C ALA A 289 15.50 16.00 -0.38
N ASP A 290 15.66 16.72 0.73
CA ASP A 290 15.45 16.12 2.06
C ASP A 290 13.98 15.68 2.22
N PHE A 291 13.72 14.75 3.16
CA PHE A 291 12.40 14.14 3.33
C PHE A 291 11.27 15.16 3.55
N MET A 292 11.50 16.18 4.37
CA MET A 292 10.46 17.15 4.71
C MET A 292 10.11 18.02 3.51
N SER A 293 11.13 18.49 2.79
CA SER A 293 10.94 19.28 1.58
C SER A 293 10.24 18.44 0.49
N LEU A 294 10.64 17.18 0.32
CA LEU A 294 10.00 16.25 -0.62
C LEU A 294 8.53 16.00 -0.30
N ASN A 295 8.21 15.72 0.97
CA ASN A 295 6.83 15.47 1.40
C ASN A 295 5.93 16.70 1.21
N ASN A 296 6.46 17.90 1.47
CA ASN A 296 5.75 19.15 1.20
C ASN A 296 5.52 19.34 -0.30
N GLU A 297 6.52 19.04 -1.13
CA GLU A 297 6.43 19.18 -2.58
C GLU A 297 5.39 18.21 -3.18
N THR A 298 5.37 16.96 -2.73
CA THR A 298 4.36 15.96 -3.13
C THR A 298 2.96 16.38 -2.72
N SER A 299 2.78 16.89 -1.49
CA SER A 299 1.49 17.42 -1.03
C SER A 299 1.03 18.60 -1.88
N LEU A 300 1.94 19.51 -2.23
CA LEU A 300 1.61 20.65 -3.08
C LEU A 300 1.21 20.21 -4.48
N LEU A 301 1.86 19.18 -5.04
CA LEU A 301 1.56 18.68 -6.38
C LEU A 301 0.16 18.05 -6.46
N LEU A 302 -0.26 17.33 -5.42
CA LEU A 302 -1.53 16.59 -5.37
C LEU A 302 -2.71 17.37 -4.77
N ALA A 303 -2.48 18.59 -4.24
CA ALA A 303 -3.51 19.48 -3.69
C ALA A 303 -4.17 20.38 -4.75
#